data_AF-A0A848CKL7-F1
#
_entry.id   AF-A0A848CKL7-F1
#
_cell.length_a   1.000
_cell.length_b   1.000
_cell.length_c   1.000
_cell.angle_alpha   90.00
_cell.angle_beta   90.00
_cell.angle_gamma   90.00
#
_symmetry.space_group_name_H-M   'P 1'
#
loop_
_entity.id
_entity.type
_entity.pdbx_description
1 polymer ?
#
loop_
_entity_poly.entity_id
_entity_poly.type
_entity_poly.pdbx_seq_one_letter_code
_entity_poly.pdbx_strand_id
1 'polypeptide(L)'
;MRRSLLLSLLLFLCAVPFVRAAMPGPGMPVPAPVVEVGEVLAVQDTQSRRYTGRVVSPATVSLVPRVAGEILEVGFRDGDTVQAGQMLYRIDPVRYEAAVKNARGKVVQYKAEHAYARADLARNRSLFKKQAVKP
;
A
#
# COMPACT_ATOMS: atom_id res chain seq x y z
N MET A 1 60.57 -85.34 26.36
CA MET A 1 60.67 -84.07 27.13
C MET A 1 62.12 -83.67 27.46
N ARG A 2 63.07 -83.75 26.51
CA ARG A 2 64.48 -83.34 26.74
C ARG A 2 65.19 -82.68 25.55
N ARG A 3 64.51 -82.50 24.41
CA ARG A 3 65.03 -81.81 23.21
C ARG A 3 64.46 -80.40 23.01
N SER A 4 63.46 -80.01 23.81
CA SER A 4 62.80 -78.69 23.72
C SER A 4 63.46 -77.61 24.59
N LEU A 5 64.45 -77.96 25.43
CA LEU A 5 65.15 -77.03 26.33
C LEU A 5 66.47 -76.47 25.77
N LEU A 6 66.99 -77.09 24.70
CA LEU A 6 68.20 -76.64 23.98
C LEU A 6 67.88 -75.68 22.82
N LEU A 7 66.60 -75.60 22.41
CA LEU A 7 66.14 -74.75 21.30
C LEU A 7 65.73 -73.34 21.76
N SER A 8 65.47 -73.12 23.06
CA SER A 8 65.15 -71.81 23.64
C SER A 8 66.39 -71.01 24.05
N LEU A 9 67.54 -71.66 24.26
CA LEU A 9 68.81 -71.01 24.62
C LEU A 9 69.60 -70.52 23.39
N LEU A 10 69.32 -71.07 22.20
CA LEU A 10 69.92 -70.64 20.93
C LEU A 10 69.16 -69.47 20.26
N LEU A 11 67.93 -69.18 20.70
CA LEU A 11 67.04 -68.19 20.10
C LEU A 11 67.05 -66.82 20.81
N PHE A 12 67.71 -66.71 21.96
CA PHE A 12 67.77 -65.46 22.75
C PHE A 12 69.12 -64.72 22.68
N LEU A 13 70.17 -65.31 22.07
CA LEU A 13 71.52 -64.74 22.06
C LEU A 13 71.93 -64.06 20.73
N CYS A 14 71.05 -63.96 19.73
CA CYS A 14 71.40 -63.29 18.45
C CYS A 14 70.42 -62.18 18.03
N ALA A 15 69.41 -61.86 18.85
CA ALA A 15 68.43 -60.80 18.59
C ALA A 15 68.91 -59.37 18.94
N VAL A 16 70.23 -59.11 19.06
CA VAL A 16 70.75 -57.84 19.64
C VAL A 16 71.68 -57.00 18.72
N PRO A 17 71.85 -57.28 17.40
CA PRO A 17 72.28 -56.23 16.49
C PRO A 17 71.35 -56.05 15.28
N PHE A 18 70.03 -56.02 15.52
CA PHE A 18 69.01 -55.62 14.53
C PHE A 18 68.76 -54.09 14.49
N VAL A 19 69.63 -53.27 15.08
CA VAL A 19 69.43 -51.79 15.15
C VAL A 19 70.64 -51.04 14.62
N ARG A 20 70.95 -51.19 13.32
CA ARG A 20 71.87 -50.25 12.64
C ARG A 20 71.80 -50.16 11.11
N ALA A 21 70.62 -50.32 10.51
CA ALA A 21 70.45 -50.09 9.07
C ALA A 21 69.09 -49.48 8.73
N ALA A 22 68.83 -48.25 9.20
CA ALA A 22 67.78 -47.39 8.64
C ALA A 22 67.98 -45.93 9.08
N MET A 23 68.82 -45.19 8.35
CA MET A 23 68.76 -43.72 8.34
C MET A 23 68.60 -43.28 6.88
N PRO A 24 67.45 -42.72 6.48
CA PRO A 24 67.35 -41.93 5.27
C PRO A 24 67.91 -40.52 5.54
N GLY A 25 68.76 -40.03 4.63
CA GLY A 25 69.43 -38.74 4.73
C GLY A 25 68.51 -37.51 4.57
N PRO A 26 69.01 -36.31 4.89
CA PRO A 26 68.24 -35.07 4.81
C PRO A 26 68.13 -34.62 3.35
N GLY A 27 66.91 -34.61 2.81
CA GLY A 27 66.67 -34.15 1.44
C GLY A 27 65.43 -34.73 0.76
N MET A 28 64.37 -35.09 1.49
CA MET A 28 63.10 -35.41 0.83
C MET A 28 62.24 -34.15 0.73
N PRO A 29 61.85 -33.73 -0.50
CA PRO A 29 60.84 -32.70 -0.67
C PRO A 29 59.50 -33.24 -0.20
N VAL A 30 58.92 -32.62 0.82
CA VAL A 30 57.51 -32.84 1.18
C VAL A 30 56.65 -32.45 -0.02
N PRO A 31 55.72 -33.32 -0.50
CA PRO A 31 54.86 -32.97 -1.61
C PRO A 31 53.97 -31.80 -1.19
N ALA A 32 53.93 -30.75 -2.02
CA ALA A 32 53.07 -29.60 -1.79
C ALA A 32 51.60 -30.05 -1.73
N PRO A 33 50.79 -29.52 -0.79
CA PRO A 33 49.39 -29.89 -0.71
C PRO A 33 48.69 -29.52 -2.03
N VAL A 34 48.06 -30.51 -2.66
CA VAL A 34 47.31 -30.33 -3.90
C VAL A 34 46.07 -29.52 -3.55
N VAL A 35 46.07 -28.23 -3.91
CA VAL A 35 44.93 -27.34 -3.78
C VAL A 35 44.16 -27.32 -5.09
N GLU A 36 42.87 -27.66 -5.00
CA GLU A 36 41.96 -27.62 -6.13
C GLU A 36 41.52 -26.16 -6.34
N VAL A 37 41.78 -25.63 -7.54
CA VAL A 37 41.41 -24.25 -7.89
C VAL A 37 40.33 -24.32 -8.97
N GLY A 38 39.15 -23.77 -8.68
CA GLY A 38 38.05 -23.65 -9.64
C GLY A 38 37.93 -22.21 -10.15
N GLU A 39 37.77 -22.04 -11.46
CA GLU A 39 37.47 -20.72 -12.04
C GLU A 39 36.05 -20.29 -11.68
N VAL A 40 35.90 -19.08 -11.12
CA VAL A 40 34.60 -18.53 -10.71
C VAL A 40 33.94 -17.88 -11.93
N LEU A 41 32.93 -18.54 -12.50
CA LEU A 41 32.07 -17.95 -13.53
C LEU A 41 31.02 -17.07 -12.85
N ALA A 42 31.11 -15.76 -13.08
CA ALA A 42 30.12 -14.79 -12.63
C ALA A 42 28.83 -14.94 -13.44
N VAL A 43 27.93 -15.82 -12.99
CA VAL A 43 26.57 -15.93 -13.54
C VAL A 43 25.70 -14.88 -12.87
N GLN A 44 24.97 -14.08 -13.66
CA GLN A 44 23.97 -13.16 -13.11
C GLN A 44 22.78 -13.97 -12.58
N ASP A 45 22.82 -14.34 -11.31
CA ASP A 45 21.69 -14.95 -10.62
C ASP A 45 20.72 -13.83 -10.19
N THR A 46 19.61 -13.72 -10.92
CA THR A 46 18.55 -12.77 -10.56
C THR A 46 17.68 -13.39 -9.48
N GLN A 47 17.92 -13.01 -8.23
CA GLN A 47 17.06 -13.40 -7.09
C GLN A 47 15.64 -12.85 -7.29
N SER A 48 14.76 -13.67 -7.86
CA SER A 48 13.34 -13.33 -7.92
C SER A 48 12.71 -13.48 -6.54
N ARG A 49 12.07 -12.41 -6.05
CA ARG A 49 11.35 -12.41 -4.78
C ARG A 49 9.87 -12.27 -5.05
N ARG A 50 9.08 -13.21 -4.52
CA ARG A 50 7.61 -13.17 -4.63
C ARG A 50 7.06 -12.45 -3.41
N TYR A 51 6.25 -11.43 -3.66
CA TYR A 51 5.54 -10.69 -2.62
C TYR A 51 4.05 -10.82 -2.87
N THR A 52 3.30 -11.01 -1.78
CA THR A 52 1.84 -10.97 -1.84
C THR A 52 1.41 -9.51 -1.87
N GLY A 53 0.80 -9.08 -2.99
CA GLY A 53 0.18 -7.77 -3.12
C GLY A 53 -1.33 -7.89 -3.26
N ARG A 54 -2.06 -6.84 -2.88
CA ARG A 54 -3.49 -6.70 -3.18
C ARG A 54 -3.67 -5.59 -4.20
N VAL A 55 -4.37 -5.89 -5.29
CA VAL A 55 -4.80 -4.88 -6.26
C VAL A 55 -6.02 -4.17 -5.68
N VAL A 56 -5.97 -2.85 -5.62
CA VAL A 56 -7.09 -1.99 -5.20
C VAL A 56 -7.41 -1.03 -6.34
N SER A 57 -8.69 -0.69 -6.50
CA SER A 57 -9.07 0.34 -7.45
C SER A 57 -8.50 1.68 -6.99
N PRO A 58 -7.83 2.46 -7.86
CA PRO A 58 -7.31 3.78 -7.50
C PRO A 58 -8.42 4.76 -7.09
N ALA A 59 -9.66 4.53 -7.54
CA ALA A 59 -10.83 5.33 -7.14
C ALA A 59 -12.01 4.40 -6.85
N THR A 60 -12.38 4.30 -5.57
CA THR A 60 -13.62 3.65 -5.13
C THR A 60 -14.47 4.72 -4.46
N VAL A 61 -15.69 4.96 -4.98
CA VAL A 61 -16.60 5.97 -4.43
C VAL A 61 -17.83 5.26 -3.87
N SER A 62 -18.06 5.41 -2.56
CA SER A 62 -19.33 5.03 -1.95
C SER A 62 -20.34 6.17 -2.13
N LEU A 63 -21.42 5.90 -2.86
CA LEU A 63 -22.45 6.89 -3.14
C LEU A 63 -23.49 6.89 -2.01
N VAL A 64 -23.63 8.03 -1.35
CA VAL A 64 -24.64 8.25 -0.31
C VAL A 64 -25.53 9.41 -0.73
N PRO A 65 -26.87 9.28 -0.64
CA PRO A 65 -27.76 10.40 -0.97
C PRO A 65 -27.53 11.57 0.00
N ARG A 66 -27.41 12.78 -0.56
CA ARG A 66 -27.27 14.03 0.23
C ARG A 66 -28.56 14.47 0.91
N VAL A 67 -29.69 13.92 0.49
CA VAL A 67 -31.03 14.31 0.90
C VAL A 67 -31.81 13.06 1.28
N ALA A 68 -32.65 13.17 2.30
CA ALA A 68 -33.49 12.07 2.75
C ALA A 68 -34.78 12.03 1.92
N GLY A 69 -35.17 10.84 1.45
CA GLY A 69 -36.41 10.67 0.70
C GLY A 69 -36.53 9.27 0.15
N GLU A 70 -37.70 8.97 -0.39
CA GLU A 70 -37.97 7.71 -1.07
C GLU A 70 -37.30 7.70 -2.45
N ILE A 71 -36.73 6.55 -2.83
CA ILE A 71 -36.17 6.35 -4.17
C ILE A 71 -37.30 5.97 -5.11
N LEU A 72 -37.58 6.82 -6.09
CA LEU A 72 -38.59 6.58 -7.13
C LEU A 72 -38.07 5.68 -8.25
N GLU A 73 -36.82 5.89 -8.67
CA GLU A 73 -36.22 5.17 -9.81
C GLU A 73 -34.73 4.93 -9.60
N VAL A 74 -34.26 3.79 -10.12
CA VAL A 74 -32.86 3.42 -10.25
C VAL A 74 -32.49 3.46 -11.73
N GLY A 75 -31.50 4.27 -12.09
CA GLY A 75 -31.12 4.62 -13.46
C GLY A 75 -30.01 3.76 -14.08
N PHE A 76 -29.66 2.64 -13.45
CA PHE A 76 -28.60 1.74 -13.91
C PHE A 76 -28.94 0.28 -13.56
N ARG A 77 -28.27 -0.67 -14.22
CA ARG A 77 -28.32 -2.09 -13.88
C ARG A 77 -27.01 -2.52 -13.23
N ASP A 78 -27.06 -3.61 -12.47
CA ASP A 78 -25.88 -4.14 -11.81
C ASP A 78 -24.79 -4.52 -12.83
N GLY A 79 -23.59 -3.98 -12.65
CA GLY A 79 -22.45 -4.17 -13.55
C GLY A 79 -22.35 -3.16 -14.71
N ASP A 80 -23.29 -2.23 -14.83
CA ASP A 80 -23.23 -1.19 -15.87
C ASP A 80 -22.07 -0.20 -15.63
N THR A 81 -21.45 0.24 -16.73
CA THR A 81 -20.48 1.33 -16.71
C THR A 81 -21.21 2.67 -16.70
N VAL A 82 -21.08 3.42 -15.61
CA VAL A 82 -21.72 4.73 -15.43
C VAL A 82 -20.73 5.88 -15.62
N GLN A 83 -21.20 6.98 -16.18
CA GLN A 83 -20.39 8.18 -16.39
C GLN A 83 -20.65 9.25 -15.33
N ALA A 84 -19.69 10.14 -15.12
CA ALA A 84 -19.86 11.27 -14.21
C ALA A 84 -21.02 12.17 -14.67
N GLY A 85 -21.94 12.48 -13.75
CA GLY A 85 -23.12 13.30 -14.02
C GLY A 85 -24.35 12.53 -14.53
N GLN A 86 -24.24 11.22 -14.75
CA GLN A 86 -25.40 10.38 -15.06
C GLN A 86 -26.34 10.27 -13.85
N MET A 87 -27.65 10.29 -14.10
CA MET A 87 -28.64 10.06 -13.05
C MET A 87 -28.61 8.59 -12.64
N LEU A 88 -28.22 8.33 -11.39
CA LEU A 88 -28.19 6.97 -10.83
C LEU A 88 -29.44 6.66 -10.02
N TYR A 89 -29.94 7.64 -9.27
CA TYR A 89 -31.12 7.51 -8.44
C TYR A 89 -31.99 8.76 -8.56
N ARG A 90 -33.30 8.57 -8.63
CA ARG A 90 -34.28 9.66 -8.55
C ARG A 90 -34.98 9.58 -7.21
N ILE A 91 -34.84 10.62 -6.39
CA ILE A 91 -35.51 10.73 -5.08
C ILE A 91 -36.79 11.55 -5.27
N ASP A 92 -37.85 11.23 -4.51
CA ASP A 92 -39.11 11.99 -4.54
C ASP A 92 -38.89 13.49 -4.30
N PRO A 93 -39.18 14.35 -5.30
CA PRO A 93 -38.91 15.77 -5.21
C PRO A 93 -40.00 16.56 -4.48
N VAL A 94 -41.19 16.01 -4.18
CA VAL A 94 -42.38 16.79 -3.75
C VAL A 94 -42.08 17.73 -2.59
N ARG A 95 -41.43 17.23 -1.53
CA ARG A 95 -41.08 18.04 -0.34
C ARG A 95 -40.05 19.13 -0.67
N TYR A 96 -39.09 18.80 -1.51
CA TYR A 96 -38.01 19.70 -1.91
C TYR A 96 -38.51 20.78 -2.86
N GLU A 97 -39.38 20.45 -3.80
CA GLU A 97 -40.05 21.40 -4.68
C GLU A 97 -40.92 22.38 -3.90
N ALA A 98 -41.69 21.88 -2.93
CA ALA A 98 -42.48 22.74 -2.05
C ALA A 98 -41.59 23.72 -1.26
N ALA A 99 -40.47 23.24 -0.72
CA ALA A 99 -39.49 24.08 -0.02
C ALA A 99 -38.88 25.15 -0.96
N VAL A 100 -38.54 24.76 -2.20
CA VAL A 100 -38.03 25.71 -3.22
C VAL A 100 -39.08 26.75 -3.58
N LYS A 101 -40.34 26.36 -3.78
CA LYS A 101 -41.44 27.28 -4.06
C LYS A 101 -41.64 28.28 -2.91
N ASN A 102 -41.63 27.80 -1.67
CA ASN A 102 -41.74 28.65 -0.48
C ASN A 102 -40.57 29.64 -0.37
N ALA A 103 -39.34 29.17 -0.59
CA ALA A 103 -38.16 30.03 -0.55
C ALA A 103 -38.21 31.11 -1.67
N ARG A 104 -38.63 30.74 -2.88
CA ARG A 104 -38.84 31.69 -3.99
C ARG A 104 -39.90 32.73 -3.66
N GLY A 105 -41.02 32.33 -3.04
CA GLY A 105 -42.05 33.25 -2.57
C GLY A 105 -41.52 34.28 -1.58
N LYS A 106 -40.72 33.85 -0.59
CA LYS A 106 -40.06 34.74 0.37
C LYS A 106 -39.12 35.74 -0.32
N VAL A 107 -38.34 35.29 -1.31
CA VAL A 107 -37.46 36.19 -2.07
C VAL A 107 -38.27 37.28 -2.78
N VAL A 108 -39.42 36.95 -3.36
CA VAL A 108 -40.30 37.94 -4.02
C VAL A 108 -40.88 38.91 -3.00
N GLN A 109 -41.35 38.42 -1.86
CA GLN A 109 -41.87 39.25 -0.78
C GLN A 109 -40.84 40.27 -0.30
N TYR A 110 -39.62 39.83 0.02
CA TYR A 110 -38.56 40.73 0.48
C TYR A 110 -38.09 41.72 -0.59
N LYS A 111 -38.11 41.32 -1.86
CA LYS A 111 -37.84 42.26 -2.97
C LYS A 111 -38.90 43.36 -3.04
N ALA A 112 -40.18 43.02 -2.86
CA ALA A 112 -41.26 43.99 -2.84
C ALA A 112 -41.16 44.93 -1.63
N GLU A 113 -40.86 44.39 -0.44
CA GLU A 113 -40.66 45.16 0.78
C GLU A 113 -39.47 46.12 0.65
N HIS A 114 -38.35 45.66 0.10
CA HIS A 114 -37.19 46.49 -0.16
C HIS A 114 -37.50 47.62 -1.16
N ALA A 115 -38.24 47.30 -2.23
CA ALA A 115 -38.68 48.31 -3.20
C ALA A 115 -39.60 49.35 -2.56
N TYR A 116 -40.54 48.92 -1.73
CA TYR A 116 -41.44 49.78 -0.98
C TYR A 116 -40.68 50.69 -0.01
N ALA A 117 -39.79 50.14 0.81
CA ALA A 117 -38.97 50.90 1.76
C ALA A 117 -38.08 51.93 1.06
N ARG A 118 -37.51 51.58 -0.11
CA ARG A 118 -36.74 52.51 -0.93
C ARG A 118 -37.59 53.65 -1.49
N ALA A 119 -38.81 53.34 -1.95
CA ALA A 119 -39.75 54.35 -2.45
C ALA A 119 -40.22 55.29 -1.32
N ASP A 120 -40.52 54.73 -0.14
CA ASP A 120 -40.89 55.49 1.05
C ASP A 120 -39.77 56.43 1.50
N LEU A 121 -38.54 55.93 1.57
CA LEU A 121 -37.37 56.74 1.88
C LEU A 121 -37.17 57.88 0.87
N ALA A 122 -37.32 57.61 -0.42
CA ALA A 122 -37.23 58.63 -1.46
C ALA A 122 -38.31 59.71 -1.31
N ARG A 123 -39.55 59.28 -1.02
CA ARG A 123 -40.68 60.17 -0.74
C ARG A 123 -40.41 61.06 0.48
N ASN A 124 -40.02 60.46 1.61
CA ASN A 124 -39.79 61.17 2.86
C ASN A 124 -38.63 62.16 2.72
N ARG A 125 -37.54 61.80 2.01
CA ARG A 125 -36.46 62.73 1.66
C ARG A 125 -36.95 63.92 0.85
N SER A 126 -37.86 63.71 -0.10
CA SER A 126 -38.42 64.81 -0.91
C SER A 126 -39.31 65.75 -0.08
N LEU A 127 -40.08 65.22 0.86
CA LEU A 127 -40.93 66.01 1.76
C LEU A 127 -40.12 66.81 2.78
N PHE A 128 -39.05 66.21 3.32
CA PHE A 128 -38.12 66.88 4.22
C PHE A 128 -37.43 68.08 3.54
N LYS A 129 -36.98 67.93 2.29
CA LYS A 129 -36.43 69.03 1.48
C LYS A 129 -37.42 70.17 1.25
N LYS A 130 -38.72 69.86 1.18
CA LYS A 130 -39.79 70.85 0.99
C LYS A 130 -40.28 71.46 2.32
N GLN A 131 -39.60 71.20 3.45
CA GLN A 131 -39.98 71.67 4.79
C GLN A 131 -41.42 71.31 5.21
N ALA A 132 -42.01 70.30 4.57
CA ALA A 132 -43.42 69.91 4.79
C ALA A 132 -43.60 68.93 5.96
N VAL A 133 -42.51 68.52 6.61
CA VAL A 133 -42.50 67.55 7.73
C VAL A 133 -41.55 68.07 8.82
N LYS A 134 -42.02 68.13 10.07
CA LYS A 134 -41.25 68.53 11.26
C LYS A 134 -40.13 67.49 11.54
N PRO A 135 -38.97 67.90 12.08
CA PRO A 135 -37.82 67.01 12.31
C PRO A 135 -38.11 65.93 13.35
#